data_AF-A0A9P3I7X5-F1
#
_entry.id   AF-A0A9P3I7X5-F1
#
_cell.length_a   1.000
_cell.length_b   1.000
_cell.length_c   1.000
_cell.angle_alpha   90.00
_cell.angle_beta   90.00
_cell.angle_gamma   90.00
#
_symmetry.space_group_name_H-M   'P 1'
#
loop_
_entity.id
_entity.type
_entity.pdbx_description
1 polymer ?
#
loop_
_entity_poly.entity_id
_entity_poly.type
_entity_poly.pdbx_seq_one_letter_code
_entity_poly.pdbx_strand_id
1 'polypeptide(L)'
;MSCDAFARKGKRVTVRERERERERERERRERERERERERERKRERERGREREREREREREREERERERERERKRARERERERERERKRERERERERERERERGERERERERERERERGRRERERERERERERERERERERERERERERKKLRERERERERATEKEIERERATEKEKGDRETMTLCTLQASDTAVAVRSEHVMPRNPLTLCKDHRTQPDHHQVALPDHASRQTSRPTSLCQVFSKIDLRGGYHQIRVPAEDYHKTAFQNRYGSYEYLVMPFGLRNAPSTFQMTVNGIFRELLDKCVIIYPDDILIYSRSRE
;
A
#
# COMPACT_ATOMS: atom_id res chain seq x y z
N MET A 1 169.14 99.38 14.78
CA MET A 1 169.76 99.22 16.11
C MET A 1 168.64 98.79 17.06
N SER A 2 168.61 97.69 17.80
CA SER A 2 169.51 96.57 18.11
C SER A 2 168.58 95.42 18.55
N CYS A 3 168.59 94.24 17.90
CA CYS A 3 169.12 92.99 18.45
C CYS A 3 169.31 92.98 19.97
N ASP A 4 168.54 92.17 20.73
CA ASP A 4 169.02 90.83 21.12
C ASP A 4 168.01 89.98 21.93
N ALA A 5 167.99 88.70 21.55
CA ALA A 5 167.79 87.47 22.33
C ALA A 5 166.99 87.46 23.64
N PHE A 6 165.87 86.72 23.66
CA PHE A 6 165.47 85.96 24.86
C PHE A 6 164.87 84.59 24.53
N ALA A 7 165.77 83.60 24.55
CA ALA A 7 165.61 82.20 24.94
C ALA A 7 164.27 81.48 24.67
N ARG A 8 164.29 80.67 23.59
CA ARG A 8 163.49 79.45 23.45
C ARG A 8 163.67 78.54 24.67
N LYS A 9 162.71 78.53 25.61
CA LYS A 9 162.53 77.40 26.54
C LYS A 9 161.69 76.31 25.86
N GLY A 10 162.27 75.66 24.86
CA GLY A 10 161.81 74.34 24.46
C GLY A 10 162.10 73.39 25.62
N LYS A 11 161.07 72.95 26.34
CA LYS A 11 161.19 71.89 27.35
C LYS A 11 161.81 70.67 26.67
N ARG A 12 163.08 70.33 26.97
CA ARG A 12 163.61 68.99 26.73
C ARG A 12 162.86 68.06 27.70
N VAL A 13 161.70 67.59 27.26
CA VAL A 13 160.98 66.53 27.97
C VAL A 13 161.91 65.32 27.99
N THR A 14 162.30 64.90 29.18
CA THR A 14 163.20 63.76 29.34
C THR A 14 162.49 62.49 28.86
N VAL A 15 163.21 61.49 28.34
CA VAL A 15 162.61 60.21 27.87
C VAL A 15 161.68 59.62 28.95
N ARG A 16 162.07 59.77 30.22
CA ARG A 16 161.34 59.36 31.42
C ARG A 16 160.01 60.10 31.65
N GLU A 17 159.91 61.38 31.28
CA GLU A 17 158.66 62.14 31.35
C GLU A 17 157.69 61.76 30.22
N ARG A 18 158.20 61.52 29.01
CA ARG A 18 157.38 60.99 27.89
C ARG A 18 156.84 59.60 28.19
N GLU A 19 157.62 58.76 28.88
CA GLU A 19 157.16 57.43 29.32
C GLU A 19 156.06 57.52 30.38
N ARG A 20 156.22 58.39 31.40
CA ARG A 20 155.17 58.64 32.41
C ARG A 20 153.89 59.23 31.82
N GLU A 21 154.02 60.09 30.80
CA GLU A 21 152.87 60.66 30.09
C GLU A 21 152.14 59.60 29.26
N ARG A 22 152.89 58.72 28.56
CA ARG A 22 152.34 57.55 27.86
C ARG A 22 151.67 56.55 28.81
N GLU A 23 152.22 56.37 30.01
CA GLU A 23 151.65 55.50 31.05
C GLU A 23 150.34 56.07 31.59
N ARG A 24 150.29 57.36 31.91
CA ARG A 24 149.04 58.07 32.30
C ARG A 24 148.01 58.07 31.17
N GLU A 25 148.44 58.21 29.92
CA GLU A 25 147.54 58.14 28.77
C GLU A 25 146.99 56.71 28.58
N ARG A 26 147.80 55.67 28.81
CA ARG A 26 147.35 54.27 28.85
C ARG A 26 146.35 54.03 29.97
N GLU A 27 146.64 54.45 31.20
CA GLU A 27 145.70 54.34 32.33
C GLU A 27 144.39 55.10 32.06
N ARG A 28 144.45 56.30 31.47
CA ARG A 28 143.27 57.08 31.10
C ARG A 28 142.44 56.35 30.05
N ARG A 29 143.08 55.79 29.02
CA ARG A 29 142.43 54.96 27.99
C ARG A 29 141.85 53.67 28.57
N GLU A 30 142.53 53.03 29.52
CA GLU A 30 142.02 51.85 30.22
C GLU A 30 140.80 52.17 31.08
N ARG A 31 140.83 53.26 31.85
CA ARG A 31 139.66 53.75 32.62
C ARG A 31 138.50 54.15 31.72
N GLU A 32 138.77 54.76 30.56
CA GLU A 32 137.73 55.07 29.56
C GLU A 32 137.12 53.78 29.00
N ARG A 33 137.93 52.78 28.63
CA ARG A 33 137.45 51.46 28.18
C ARG A 33 136.65 50.72 29.27
N GLU A 34 137.07 50.83 30.52
CA GLU A 34 136.36 50.21 31.65
C GLU A 34 135.00 50.86 31.89
N ARG A 35 134.93 52.21 31.87
CA ARG A 35 133.67 52.96 31.92
C ARG A 35 132.77 52.64 30.73
N GLU A 36 133.33 52.44 29.55
CA GLU A 36 132.59 52.06 28.36
C GLU A 36 131.99 50.65 28.50
N ARG A 37 132.78 49.68 28.97
CA ARG A 37 132.30 48.33 29.32
C ARG A 37 131.22 48.35 30.40
N GLU A 38 131.35 49.21 31.40
CA GLU A 38 130.34 49.34 32.46
C GLU A 38 129.02 49.93 31.93
N ARG A 39 129.10 50.96 31.07
CA ARG A 39 127.93 51.53 30.36
C ARG A 39 127.26 50.48 29.47
N GLU A 40 128.06 49.67 28.78
CA GLU A 40 127.56 48.58 27.93
C GLU A 40 126.84 47.52 28.78
N ARG A 41 127.43 47.06 29.88
CA ARG A 41 126.79 46.14 30.84
C ARG A 41 125.49 46.70 31.41
N LYS A 42 125.43 48.00 31.71
CA LYS A 42 124.21 48.66 32.19
C LYS A 42 123.12 48.65 31.11
N ARG A 43 123.46 48.99 29.86
CA ARG A 43 122.54 48.93 28.70
C ARG A 43 122.03 47.51 28.45
N GLU A 44 122.89 46.50 28.56
CA GLU A 44 122.48 45.09 28.44
C GLU A 44 121.51 44.67 29.54
N ARG A 45 121.75 45.07 30.80
CA ARG A 45 120.83 44.81 31.92
C ARG A 45 119.49 45.49 31.72
N GLU A 46 119.48 46.73 31.25
CA GLU A 46 118.24 47.46 30.92
C GLU A 46 117.46 46.78 29.79
N ARG A 47 118.12 46.40 28.70
CA ARG A 47 117.53 45.61 27.60
C ARG A 47 117.00 44.25 28.08
N GLY A 48 117.70 43.60 29.01
CA GLY A 48 117.27 42.35 29.63
C GLY A 48 115.96 42.51 30.40
N ARG A 49 115.88 43.54 31.25
CA ARG A 49 114.65 43.88 32.00
C ARG A 49 113.48 44.28 31.10
N GLU A 50 113.76 45.00 30.01
CA GLU A 50 112.74 45.38 29.04
C GLU A 50 112.16 44.17 28.32
N ARG A 51 113.02 43.24 27.85
CA ARG A 51 112.59 41.97 27.25
C ARG A 51 111.78 41.10 28.23
N GLU A 52 112.13 41.11 29.51
CA GLU A 52 111.39 40.37 30.53
C GLU A 52 109.98 40.95 30.73
N ARG A 53 109.86 42.28 30.84
CA ARG A 53 108.56 42.98 30.90
C ARG A 53 107.71 42.75 29.66
N GLU A 54 108.34 42.69 28.48
CA GLU A 54 107.64 42.42 27.22
C GLU A 54 107.06 40.99 27.21
N ARG A 55 107.86 40.00 27.62
CA ARG A 55 107.39 38.61 27.78
C ARG A 55 106.27 38.46 28.81
N GLU A 56 106.34 39.20 29.91
CA GLU A 56 105.28 39.20 30.92
C GLU A 56 103.96 39.75 30.37
N ARG A 57 104.02 40.89 29.65
CA ARG A 57 102.85 41.46 28.96
C ARG A 57 102.27 40.53 27.90
N GLU A 58 103.13 39.81 27.17
CA GLU A 58 102.71 38.83 26.18
C GLU A 58 101.96 37.66 26.85
N ARG A 59 102.49 37.12 27.95
CA ARG A 59 101.81 36.08 28.76
C ARG A 59 100.46 36.55 29.29
N GLU A 60 100.38 37.75 29.84
CA GLU A 60 99.10 38.32 30.31
C GLU A 60 98.08 38.46 29.17
N ARG A 61 98.52 38.86 27.98
CA ARG A 61 97.65 38.95 26.79
C ARG A 61 97.13 37.58 26.38
N GLU A 62 98.02 36.58 26.28
CA GLU A 62 97.63 35.21 25.95
C GLU A 62 96.64 34.64 26.98
N GLU A 63 96.87 34.88 28.27
CA GLU A 63 95.98 34.41 29.33
C GLU A 63 94.59 35.04 29.23
N ARG A 64 94.52 36.35 29.00
CA ARG A 64 93.25 37.06 28.76
C ARG A 64 92.53 36.57 27.50
N GLU A 65 93.27 36.25 26.44
CA GLU A 65 92.68 35.67 25.23
C GLU A 65 92.11 34.27 25.48
N ARG A 66 92.85 33.41 26.20
CA ARG A 66 92.37 32.07 26.61
C ARG A 66 91.14 32.16 27.50
N GLU A 67 91.09 33.11 28.41
CA GLU A 67 89.93 33.35 29.28
C GLU A 67 88.70 33.76 28.45
N ARG A 68 88.85 34.74 27.56
CA ARG A 68 87.79 35.17 26.62
C ARG A 68 87.30 34.03 25.73
N GLU A 69 88.19 33.16 25.28
CA GLU A 69 87.82 31.99 24.47
C GLU A 69 86.99 30.99 25.31
N ARG A 70 87.37 30.74 26.56
CA ARG A 70 86.61 29.89 27.49
C ARG A 70 85.23 30.46 27.77
N GLU A 71 85.12 31.77 27.99
CA GLU A 71 83.83 32.44 28.17
C GLU A 71 82.95 32.32 26.92
N ARG A 72 83.51 32.52 25.72
CA ARG A 72 82.78 32.34 24.46
C ARG A 72 82.29 30.90 24.28
N LYS A 73 83.09 29.90 24.64
CA LYS A 73 82.67 28.49 24.61
C LYS A 73 81.51 28.23 25.57
N ARG A 74 81.60 28.71 26.81
CA ARG A 74 80.53 28.61 27.82
C ARG A 74 79.24 29.31 27.37
N ALA A 75 79.35 30.49 26.76
CA ALA A 75 78.21 31.22 26.22
C ALA A 75 77.49 30.44 25.11
N ARG A 76 78.25 29.88 24.16
CA ARG A 76 77.71 29.03 23.07
C ARG A 76 77.03 27.77 23.61
N GLU A 77 77.59 27.17 24.66
CA GLU A 77 77.01 25.97 25.29
C GLU A 77 75.66 26.30 25.97
N ARG A 78 75.60 27.40 26.73
CA ARG A 78 74.34 27.90 27.33
C ARG A 78 73.28 28.23 26.28
N GLU A 79 73.69 28.79 25.15
CA GLU A 79 72.76 29.08 24.04
C GLU A 79 72.18 27.80 23.43
N ARG A 80 73.03 26.79 23.18
CA ARG A 80 72.59 25.48 22.69
C ARG A 80 71.66 24.78 23.68
N GLU A 81 71.91 24.91 24.97
CA GLU A 81 71.05 24.34 26.00
C GLU A 81 69.66 25.00 26.00
N ARG A 82 69.60 26.33 25.95
CA ARG A 82 68.34 27.09 25.82
C ARG A 82 67.57 26.74 24.54
N GLU A 83 68.27 26.52 23.44
CA GLU A 83 67.64 26.12 22.18
C GLU A 83 67.02 24.71 22.29
N ARG A 84 67.73 23.77 22.92
CA ARG A 84 67.21 22.42 23.20
C ARG A 84 65.98 22.46 24.11
N GLU A 85 66.00 23.30 25.13
CA GLU A 85 64.88 23.49 26.04
C GLU A 85 63.64 24.04 25.29
N ARG A 86 63.80 25.10 24.49
CA ARG A 86 62.74 25.64 23.64
C ARG A 86 62.17 24.61 22.66
N LYS A 87 63.03 23.75 22.10
CA LYS A 87 62.57 22.67 21.21
C LYS A 87 61.71 21.65 21.95
N ARG A 88 62.13 21.22 23.15
CA ARG A 88 61.36 20.30 24.01
C ARG A 88 60.02 20.91 24.43
N GLU A 89 60.00 22.19 24.75
CA GLU A 89 58.76 22.89 25.12
C GLU A 89 57.77 22.92 23.95
N ARG A 90 58.23 23.26 22.74
CA ARG A 90 57.42 23.21 21.51
C ARG A 90 56.90 21.81 21.19
N GLU A 91 57.71 20.78 21.42
CA GLU A 91 57.27 19.39 21.23
C GLU A 91 56.16 19.01 22.21
N ARG A 92 56.29 19.38 23.50
CA ARG A 92 55.25 19.16 24.51
C ARG A 92 53.95 19.92 24.20
N GLU A 93 54.06 21.14 23.67
CA GLU A 93 52.90 21.94 23.28
C GLU A 93 52.14 21.28 22.12
N ARG A 94 52.87 20.83 21.09
CA ARG A 94 52.29 20.07 19.95
C ARG A 94 51.65 18.76 20.39
N GLU A 95 52.25 18.08 21.37
CA GLU A 95 51.68 16.84 21.91
C GLU A 95 50.34 17.11 22.62
N ARG A 96 50.29 18.15 23.47
CA ARG A 96 49.03 18.59 24.13
C ARG A 96 47.95 19.00 23.12
N GLU A 97 48.34 19.67 22.04
CA GLU A 97 47.41 20.05 20.97
C GLU A 97 46.82 18.81 20.28
N ARG A 98 47.67 17.82 19.94
CA ARG A 98 47.22 16.54 19.37
C ARG A 98 46.31 15.76 20.31
N GLU A 99 46.59 15.76 21.60
CA GLU A 99 45.72 15.13 22.61
C GLU A 99 44.36 15.80 22.68
N ARG A 100 44.31 17.15 22.65
CA ARG A 100 43.05 17.91 22.61
C ARG A 100 42.25 17.61 21.36
N GLU A 101 42.87 17.66 20.18
CA GLU A 101 42.21 17.32 18.92
C GLU A 101 41.66 15.89 18.93
N ARG A 102 42.44 14.93 19.46
CA ARG A 102 41.99 13.54 19.59
C ARG A 102 40.79 13.43 20.52
N GLY A 103 40.83 14.09 21.68
CA GLY A 103 39.73 14.11 22.64
C GLY A 103 38.46 14.75 22.06
N GLU A 104 38.59 15.82 21.28
CA GLU A 104 37.46 16.44 20.58
C GLU A 104 36.85 15.52 19.53
N ARG A 105 37.68 14.87 18.70
CA ARG A 105 37.22 13.88 17.71
C ARG A 105 36.53 12.68 18.36
N GLU A 106 37.03 12.20 19.50
CA GLU A 106 36.38 11.11 20.25
C GLU A 106 35.01 11.53 20.79
N ARG A 107 34.90 12.74 21.37
CA ARG A 107 33.61 13.29 21.83
C ARG A 107 32.61 13.50 20.69
N GLU A 108 33.08 13.94 19.52
CA GLU A 108 32.24 14.11 18.34
C GLU A 108 31.68 12.77 17.86
N ARG A 109 32.53 11.74 17.77
CA ARG A 109 32.12 10.37 17.43
C ARG A 109 31.11 9.80 18.42
N GLU A 110 31.29 10.08 19.72
CA GLU A 110 30.34 9.65 20.75
C GLU A 110 28.96 10.31 20.56
N ARG A 111 28.94 11.64 20.34
CA ARG A 111 27.69 12.37 20.05
C ARG A 111 27.00 11.87 18.78
N GLU A 112 27.77 11.52 17.75
CA GLU A 112 27.22 10.94 16.51
C GLU A 112 26.57 9.58 16.77
N ARG A 113 27.23 8.70 17.54
CA ARG A 113 26.67 7.40 17.95
C ARG A 113 25.39 7.55 18.77
N GLU A 114 25.34 8.52 19.69
CA GLU A 114 24.12 8.80 20.46
C GLU A 114 22.97 9.27 19.56
N ARG A 115 23.26 10.19 18.61
CA ARG A 115 22.26 10.65 17.63
C ARG A 115 21.75 9.49 16.76
N GLU A 116 22.64 8.60 16.33
CA GLU A 116 22.28 7.43 15.53
C GLU A 116 21.41 6.45 16.35
N ARG A 117 21.77 6.17 17.61
CA ARG A 117 20.94 5.37 18.52
C ARG A 117 19.56 5.99 18.71
N GLY A 118 19.49 7.29 18.98
CA GLY A 118 18.21 8.00 19.11
C GLY A 118 17.37 7.97 17.84
N ARG A 119 17.98 8.05 16.65
CA ARG A 119 17.27 7.87 15.37
C ARG A 119 16.69 6.46 15.23
N ARG A 120 17.49 5.42 15.51
CA ARG A 120 17.06 4.01 15.45
C ARG A 120 15.93 3.71 16.43
N GLU A 121 15.96 4.27 17.63
CA GLU A 121 14.88 4.11 18.60
C GLU A 121 13.57 4.75 18.12
N ARG A 122 13.63 5.98 17.61
CA ARG A 122 12.44 6.65 17.03
C ARG A 122 11.88 5.90 15.82
N GLU A 123 12.74 5.29 15.00
CA GLU A 123 12.30 4.48 13.86
C GLU A 123 11.58 3.22 14.32
N ARG A 124 12.12 2.50 15.32
CA ARG A 124 11.47 1.34 15.93
C ARG A 124 10.14 1.70 16.58
N GLU A 125 10.04 2.86 17.22
CA GLU A 125 8.79 3.34 17.81
C GLU A 125 7.72 3.59 16.74
N ARG A 126 8.09 4.27 15.65
CA ARG A 126 7.20 4.49 14.49
C ARG A 126 6.75 3.18 13.85
N GLU A 127 7.64 2.20 13.76
CA GLU A 127 7.29 0.88 13.21
C GLU A 127 6.25 0.17 14.09
N ARG A 128 6.44 0.18 15.41
CA ARG A 128 5.47 -0.36 16.38
C ARG A 128 4.12 0.36 16.30
N GLU A 129 4.12 1.68 16.12
CA GLU A 129 2.88 2.46 15.95
C GLU A 129 2.13 2.05 14.67
N ARG A 130 2.84 1.91 13.55
CA ARG A 130 2.26 1.42 12.28
C ARG A 130 1.70 0.00 12.41
N GLU A 131 2.38 -0.87 13.15
CA GLU A 131 1.90 -2.23 13.40
C GLU A 131 0.59 -2.22 14.20
N ARG A 132 0.51 -1.42 15.27
CA ARG A 132 -0.72 -1.23 16.05
C ARG A 132 -1.86 -0.67 15.21
N GLU A 133 -1.57 0.27 14.30
CA GLU A 133 -2.57 0.82 13.39
C GLU A 133 -3.11 -0.24 12.43
N ARG A 134 -2.24 -1.06 11.83
CA ARG A 134 -2.62 -2.20 10.98
C ARG A 134 -3.46 -3.22 11.74
N GLU A 135 -3.14 -3.50 12.99
CA GLU A 135 -3.92 -4.42 13.83
C GLU A 135 -5.34 -3.89 14.08
N ARG A 136 -5.47 -2.60 14.42
CA ARG A 136 -6.77 -1.93 14.57
C ARG A 136 -7.58 -1.95 13.28
N GLU A 137 -6.94 -1.77 12.13
CA GLU A 137 -7.60 -1.84 10.82
C GLU A 137 -8.16 -3.25 10.54
N ARG A 138 -7.36 -4.29 10.80
CA ARG A 138 -7.80 -5.70 10.68
C ARG A 138 -8.96 -6.01 11.62
N GLU A 139 -8.95 -5.47 12.83
CA GLU A 139 -10.05 -5.65 13.77
C GLU A 139 -11.36 -5.03 13.25
N ARG A 140 -11.29 -3.79 12.75
CA ARG A 140 -12.43 -3.11 12.12
C ARG A 140 -12.94 -3.86 10.90
N GLU A 141 -12.05 -4.44 10.09
CA GLU A 141 -12.45 -5.25 8.94
C GLU A 141 -13.20 -6.52 9.37
N ARG A 142 -12.70 -7.23 10.39
CA ARG A 142 -13.38 -8.39 10.98
C ARG A 142 -14.75 -8.03 11.52
N GLU A 143 -14.89 -6.87 12.16
CA GLU A 143 -16.17 -6.37 12.65
C GLU A 143 -17.16 -6.13 11.50
N ARG A 144 -16.74 -5.42 10.45
CA ARG A 144 -17.53 -5.20 9.23
C ARG A 144 -17.94 -6.52 8.57
N GLU A 145 -17.06 -7.52 8.55
CA GLU A 145 -17.37 -8.84 8.00
C GLU A 145 -18.45 -9.56 8.84
N ARG A 146 -18.37 -9.48 10.17
CA ARG A 146 -19.39 -10.02 11.08
C ARG A 146 -20.74 -9.34 10.86
N GLU A 147 -20.77 -8.02 10.69
CA GLU A 147 -22.00 -7.29 10.37
C GLU A 147 -22.59 -7.70 9.01
N ARG A 148 -21.76 -7.84 7.98
CA ARG A 148 -22.19 -8.34 6.67
C ARG A 148 -22.78 -9.75 6.76
N LYS A 149 -22.19 -10.64 7.56
CA LYS A 149 -22.73 -11.99 7.79
C LYS A 149 -24.10 -11.93 8.47
N LYS A 150 -24.25 -11.12 9.52
CA LYS A 150 -25.55 -10.90 10.20
C LYS A 150 -26.63 -10.35 9.26
N LEU A 151 -26.27 -9.41 8.38
CA LEU A 151 -27.21 -8.86 7.39
C LEU A 151 -27.68 -9.93 6.40
N ARG A 152 -26.74 -10.72 5.84
CA ARG A 152 -27.07 -11.84 4.94
C ARG A 152 -27.94 -12.90 5.61
N GLU A 153 -27.72 -13.16 6.90
CA GLU A 153 -28.54 -14.09 7.66
C GLU A 153 -29.98 -13.58 7.84
N ARG A 154 -30.14 -12.30 8.21
CA ARG A 154 -31.47 -11.65 8.29
C ARG A 154 -32.20 -11.63 6.95
N GLU A 155 -31.47 -11.42 5.85
CA GLU A 155 -32.04 -11.46 4.50
C GLU A 155 -32.57 -12.87 4.17
N ARG A 156 -31.79 -13.92 4.42
CA ARG A 156 -32.22 -15.32 4.27
C ARG A 156 -33.43 -15.67 5.15
N GLU A 157 -33.49 -15.14 6.37
CA GLU A 157 -34.65 -15.34 7.24
C GLU A 157 -35.92 -14.69 6.68
N ARG A 158 -35.80 -13.48 6.11
CA ARG A 158 -36.92 -12.80 5.43
C ARG A 158 -37.40 -13.57 4.21
N GLU A 159 -36.47 -14.04 3.37
CA GLU A 159 -36.80 -14.87 2.20
C GLU A 159 -37.57 -16.14 2.62
N ARG A 160 -37.09 -16.86 3.65
CA ARG A 160 -37.80 -18.03 4.20
C ARG A 160 -39.17 -17.69 4.76
N ALA A 161 -39.34 -16.52 5.36
CA ALA A 161 -40.63 -16.08 5.87
C ALA A 161 -41.62 -15.81 4.72
N THR A 162 -41.16 -15.11 3.67
CA THR A 162 -41.97 -14.85 2.46
C THR A 162 -42.34 -16.14 1.74
N GLU A 163 -41.42 -17.11 1.63
CA GLU A 163 -41.72 -18.42 1.04
C GLU A 163 -42.81 -19.16 1.83
N LYS A 164 -42.72 -19.14 3.17
CA LYS A 164 -43.74 -19.75 4.05
C LYS A 164 -45.09 -19.06 3.95
N GLU A 165 -45.13 -17.74 3.77
CA GLU A 165 -46.38 -17.00 3.55
C GLU A 165 -47.03 -17.41 2.22
N ILE A 166 -46.26 -17.43 1.13
CA ILE A 166 -46.75 -17.89 -0.19
C ILE A 166 -47.26 -19.34 -0.12
N GLU A 167 -46.56 -20.22 0.60
CA GLU A 167 -46.99 -21.61 0.78
C GLU A 167 -48.33 -21.72 1.53
N ARG A 168 -48.53 -20.90 2.57
CA ARG A 168 -49.81 -20.82 3.30
C ARG A 168 -50.94 -20.30 2.42
N GLU A 169 -50.70 -19.25 1.64
CA GLU A 169 -51.69 -18.71 0.71
C GLU A 169 -52.13 -19.78 -0.30
N ARG A 170 -51.18 -20.47 -0.95
CA ARG A 170 -51.47 -21.58 -1.87
C ARG A 170 -52.28 -22.70 -1.21
N ALA A 171 -52.01 -23.01 0.06
CA ALA A 171 -52.79 -24.00 0.81
C ALA A 171 -54.24 -23.53 1.02
N THR A 172 -54.45 -22.27 1.38
CA THR A 172 -55.82 -21.72 1.57
C THR A 172 -56.60 -21.58 0.26
N GLU A 173 -55.95 -21.25 -0.85
CA GLU A 173 -56.58 -21.20 -2.17
C GLU A 173 -57.01 -22.60 -2.62
N LYS A 174 -56.17 -23.61 -2.37
CA LYS A 174 -56.51 -25.00 -2.63
C LYS A 174 -57.75 -25.44 -1.83
N GLU A 175 -57.82 -25.10 -0.54
CA GLU A 175 -58.99 -25.41 0.30
C GLU A 175 -60.26 -24.67 -0.14
N LYS A 176 -60.16 -23.43 -0.67
CA LYS A 176 -61.30 -22.69 -1.22
C LYS A 176 -61.79 -23.27 -2.54
N GLY A 177 -60.89 -23.64 -3.46
CA GLY A 177 -61.24 -24.29 -4.71
C GLY A 177 -61.96 -25.63 -4.49
N ASP A 178 -61.56 -26.38 -3.47
CA ASP A 178 -62.20 -27.66 -3.09
C ASP A 178 -63.60 -27.46 -2.44
N ARG A 179 -63.87 -26.29 -1.85
CA ARG A 179 -65.20 -25.94 -1.28
C ARG A 179 -66.16 -25.34 -2.31
N GLU A 180 -65.70 -24.42 -3.16
CA GLU A 180 -66.56 -23.75 -4.14
C GLU A 180 -67.09 -24.69 -5.22
N THR A 181 -66.32 -25.72 -5.58
CA THR A 181 -66.72 -26.75 -6.54
C THR A 181 -67.89 -27.64 -6.05
N MET A 182 -68.22 -27.66 -4.74
CA MET A 182 -69.40 -28.37 -4.22
C MET A 182 -70.71 -27.55 -4.21
N THR A 183 -70.67 -26.23 -4.44
CA THR A 183 -71.81 -25.31 -4.17
C THR A 183 -72.37 -24.62 -5.41
N LEU A 184 -72.20 -25.18 -6.61
CA LEU A 184 -72.84 -24.67 -7.84
C LEU A 184 -73.92 -25.63 -8.35
N CYS A 185 -75.17 -25.23 -8.05
CA CYS A 185 -76.48 -25.48 -8.68
C CYS A 185 -76.49 -26.25 -10.04
N THR A 186 -76.16 -27.54 -10.04
CA THR A 186 -76.16 -28.40 -11.24
C THR A 186 -77.15 -29.56 -11.17
N LEU A 187 -77.59 -29.91 -9.96
CA LEU A 187 -78.37 -31.11 -9.67
C LEU A 187 -79.52 -30.81 -8.70
N GLN A 188 -80.68 -31.42 -8.95
CA GLN A 188 -81.83 -31.42 -8.04
C GLN A 188 -82.23 -32.86 -7.70
N ALA A 189 -82.77 -33.11 -6.52
CA ALA A 189 -83.34 -34.41 -6.16
C ALA A 189 -84.56 -34.71 -7.05
N SER A 190 -84.71 -35.97 -7.44
CA SER A 190 -85.68 -36.42 -8.43
C SER A 190 -86.54 -37.57 -7.89
N ASP A 191 -87.84 -37.52 -8.22
CA ASP A 191 -88.83 -38.54 -7.86
C ASP A 191 -89.20 -39.47 -9.03
N THR A 192 -88.44 -39.45 -10.13
CA THR A 192 -88.77 -40.22 -11.35
C THR A 192 -88.28 -41.67 -11.30
N ALA A 193 -89.13 -42.59 -11.80
CA ALA A 193 -88.93 -44.04 -11.70
C ALA A 193 -87.99 -44.64 -12.75
N VAL A 194 -87.65 -43.88 -13.80
CA VAL A 194 -86.79 -44.32 -14.92
C VAL A 194 -85.45 -43.59 -14.81
N ALA A 195 -84.47 -44.21 -14.16
CA ALA A 195 -83.15 -43.60 -13.95
C ALA A 195 -82.03 -44.49 -14.50
N VAL A 196 -81.10 -43.88 -15.25
CA VAL A 196 -79.90 -44.58 -15.73
C VAL A 196 -78.91 -44.72 -14.56
N ARG A 197 -78.41 -45.93 -14.32
CA ARG A 197 -77.47 -46.23 -13.23
C ARG A 197 -76.08 -45.67 -13.57
N SER A 198 -75.48 -44.90 -12.67
CA SER A 198 -74.16 -44.30 -12.91
C SER A 198 -73.02 -45.29 -12.61
N GLU A 199 -72.17 -45.56 -13.60
CA GLU A 199 -70.90 -46.28 -13.39
C GLU A 199 -69.79 -45.32 -12.97
N HIS A 200 -68.92 -45.74 -12.03
CA HIS A 200 -67.81 -44.94 -11.51
C HIS A 200 -66.54 -45.17 -12.34
N VAL A 201 -65.98 -44.13 -12.95
CA VAL A 201 -64.65 -44.15 -13.57
C VAL A 201 -63.76 -43.12 -12.87
N MET A 202 -62.63 -43.57 -12.30
CA MET A 202 -61.56 -42.75 -11.68
C MET A 202 -60.24 -43.10 -12.38
N PRO A 203 -59.32 -42.14 -12.68
CA PRO A 203 -58.66 -41.34 -11.65
C PRO A 203 -58.27 -39.86 -11.97
N ARG A 204 -58.16 -39.06 -10.89
CA ARG A 204 -57.41 -37.78 -10.67
C ARG A 204 -57.82 -36.49 -11.44
N ASN A 205 -58.57 -35.61 -10.73
CA ASN A 205 -58.85 -34.17 -10.96
C ASN A 205 -59.79 -33.77 -12.14
N PRO A 206 -60.69 -32.78 -11.94
CA PRO A 206 -61.89 -32.85 -11.10
C PRO A 206 -62.98 -33.77 -11.69
N LEU A 207 -63.85 -34.29 -10.83
CA LEU A 207 -64.84 -35.35 -11.11
C LEU A 207 -65.81 -34.98 -12.24
N THR A 208 -65.69 -35.62 -13.40
CA THR A 208 -66.73 -35.60 -14.45
C THR A 208 -67.56 -36.87 -14.37
N LEU A 209 -68.85 -36.73 -14.05
CA LEU A 209 -69.81 -37.83 -14.10
C LEU A 209 -70.18 -38.09 -15.56
N CYS A 210 -69.56 -39.09 -16.19
CA CYS A 210 -69.92 -39.50 -17.54
C CYS A 210 -71.00 -40.59 -17.48
N LYS A 211 -72.14 -40.38 -18.13
CA LYS A 211 -73.23 -41.37 -18.17
C LYS A 211 -73.47 -41.89 -19.57
N ASP A 212 -73.68 -43.19 -19.66
CA ASP A 212 -74.06 -43.86 -20.90
C ASP A 212 -75.57 -43.72 -21.13
N HIS A 213 -75.98 -42.71 -21.89
CA HIS A 213 -77.37 -42.50 -22.32
C HIS A 213 -77.74 -43.28 -23.61
N ARG A 214 -76.99 -44.34 -23.97
CA ARG A 214 -77.24 -45.13 -25.20
C ARG A 214 -78.58 -45.88 -25.21
N THR A 215 -79.17 -46.12 -24.05
CA THR A 215 -80.36 -46.97 -23.86
C THR A 215 -81.70 -46.24 -23.87
N GLN A 216 -81.74 -44.91 -24.06
CA GLN A 216 -83.00 -44.18 -24.21
C GLN A 216 -83.39 -44.03 -25.69
N PRO A 217 -84.57 -44.54 -26.12
CA PRO A 217 -85.06 -44.38 -27.48
C PRO A 217 -85.87 -43.09 -27.60
N ASP A 218 -85.26 -42.00 -28.05
CA ASP A 218 -86.01 -40.80 -28.43
C ASP A 218 -86.42 -40.85 -29.91
N HIS A 219 -87.74 -40.86 -30.12
CA HIS A 219 -88.43 -40.84 -31.40
C HIS A 219 -88.52 -39.42 -32.00
N HIS A 220 -87.42 -38.70 -32.12
CA HIS A 220 -87.34 -37.50 -32.98
C HIS A 220 -85.94 -37.39 -33.57
N GLN A 221 -85.71 -38.10 -34.67
CA GLN A 221 -84.52 -37.94 -35.51
C GLN A 221 -84.62 -36.58 -36.22
N VAL A 222 -84.08 -35.52 -35.62
CA VAL A 222 -83.78 -34.30 -36.39
C VAL A 222 -82.47 -34.58 -37.11
N ALA A 223 -82.58 -34.98 -38.37
CA ALA A 223 -81.44 -35.03 -39.26
C ALA A 223 -80.80 -33.64 -39.29
N LEU A 224 -79.52 -33.56 -38.92
CA LEU A 224 -78.71 -32.39 -39.25
C LEU A 224 -78.75 -32.26 -40.77
N PRO A 225 -79.24 -31.13 -41.33
CA PRO A 225 -79.10 -30.91 -42.76
C PRO A 225 -77.60 -30.93 -43.08
N ASP A 226 -77.25 -31.72 -44.09
CA ASP A 226 -75.91 -31.98 -44.59
C ASP A 226 -75.32 -30.70 -45.24
N HIS A 227 -75.00 -29.73 -44.39
CA HIS A 227 -74.25 -28.53 -44.72
C HIS A 227 -72.83 -28.61 -44.16
N ALA A 228 -72.32 -29.83 -43.98
CA ALA A 228 -70.91 -30.05 -43.80
C ALA A 228 -70.17 -29.44 -45.00
N SER A 229 -69.21 -28.56 -44.69
CA SER A 229 -68.06 -28.20 -45.54
C SER A 229 -68.19 -27.14 -46.66
N ARG A 230 -69.24 -26.30 -46.72
CA ARG A 230 -69.25 -25.15 -47.67
C ARG A 230 -69.87 -23.84 -47.13
N GLN A 231 -69.35 -23.31 -46.03
CA GLN A 231 -69.66 -21.93 -45.60
C GLN A 231 -68.40 -21.22 -45.13
N THR A 232 -67.56 -20.80 -46.08
CA THR A 232 -66.76 -19.57 -46.01
C THR A 232 -66.39 -19.18 -47.44
N SER A 233 -67.05 -18.16 -48.00
CA SER A 233 -66.69 -17.59 -49.31
C SER A 233 -65.60 -16.50 -49.22
N ARG A 234 -64.97 -16.34 -48.05
CA ARG A 234 -63.86 -15.40 -47.83
C ARG A 234 -62.56 -16.14 -47.50
N PRO A 235 -61.43 -15.81 -48.15
CA PRO A 235 -60.15 -16.41 -47.83
C PRO A 235 -59.70 -15.97 -46.43
N THR A 236 -59.60 -16.92 -45.50
CA THR A 236 -58.98 -16.74 -44.17
C THR A 236 -57.51 -16.32 -44.26
N SER A 237 -56.89 -16.41 -45.44
CA SER A 237 -55.49 -16.04 -45.72
C SER A 237 -55.19 -14.53 -45.67
N LEU A 238 -56.20 -13.67 -45.47
CA LEU A 238 -56.01 -12.22 -45.28
C LEU A 238 -56.15 -11.75 -43.81
N CYS A 239 -56.29 -12.67 -42.86
CA CYS A 239 -56.43 -12.35 -41.44
C CYS A 239 -55.08 -12.53 -40.70
N GLN A 240 -54.75 -11.61 -39.80
CA GLN A 240 -53.45 -11.59 -39.11
C GLN A 240 -53.50 -12.20 -37.70
N VAL A 241 -54.68 -12.23 -37.07
CA VAL A 241 -54.85 -12.72 -35.69
C VAL A 241 -56.02 -13.69 -35.64
N PHE A 242 -55.76 -14.86 -35.06
CA PHE A 242 -56.76 -15.88 -34.76
C PHE A 242 -56.80 -16.09 -33.26
N SER A 243 -58.00 -16.02 -32.69
CA SER A 243 -58.25 -16.35 -31.29
C SER A 243 -59.19 -17.54 -31.23
N LYS A 244 -58.75 -18.56 -30.49
CA LYS A 244 -59.53 -19.77 -30.24
C LYS A 244 -60.06 -19.73 -28.81
N ILE A 245 -61.38 -19.80 -28.66
CA ILE A 245 -62.03 -19.91 -27.36
C ILE A 245 -62.53 -21.35 -27.23
N ASP A 246 -61.94 -22.10 -26.30
CA ASP A 246 -62.38 -23.45 -25.93
C ASP A 246 -63.58 -23.34 -24.97
N LEU A 247 -64.71 -23.95 -25.33
CA LEU A 247 -65.93 -23.95 -24.52
C LEU A 247 -65.95 -25.16 -23.57
N ARG A 248 -64.85 -25.35 -22.83
CA ARG A 248 -64.69 -26.46 -21.89
C ARG A 248 -65.81 -26.45 -20.84
N GLY A 249 -66.70 -27.43 -20.90
CA GLY A 249 -67.90 -27.49 -20.03
C GLY A 249 -69.09 -26.68 -20.53
N GLY A 250 -69.09 -26.23 -21.79
CA GLY A 250 -70.16 -25.42 -22.39
C GLY A 250 -71.54 -26.07 -22.35
N TYR A 251 -71.61 -27.41 -22.42
CA TYR A 251 -72.88 -28.13 -22.26
C TYR A 251 -73.55 -27.84 -20.90
N HIS A 252 -72.78 -27.79 -19.81
CA HIS A 252 -73.31 -27.49 -18.49
C HIS A 252 -73.79 -26.03 -18.32
N GLN A 253 -73.61 -25.17 -19.32
CA GLN A 253 -74.15 -23.80 -19.32
C GLN A 253 -75.54 -23.74 -19.94
N ILE A 254 -75.93 -24.75 -20.73
CA ILE A 254 -77.25 -24.82 -21.36
C ILE A 254 -78.22 -25.49 -20.40
N ARG A 255 -79.29 -24.78 -20.06
CA ARG A 255 -80.37 -25.33 -19.23
C ARG A 255 -81.20 -26.33 -20.03
N VAL A 256 -81.50 -27.46 -19.41
CA VAL A 256 -82.48 -28.41 -19.95
C VAL A 256 -83.88 -27.78 -19.80
N PRO A 257 -84.78 -27.92 -20.77
CA PRO A 257 -86.18 -27.52 -20.61
C PRO A 257 -86.79 -28.24 -19.40
N ALA A 258 -87.63 -27.53 -18.62
CA ALA A 258 -88.19 -28.11 -17.39
C ALA A 258 -89.07 -29.36 -17.66
N GLU A 259 -89.63 -29.45 -18.85
CA GLU A 259 -90.40 -30.60 -19.32
C GLU A 259 -89.53 -31.87 -19.48
N ASP A 260 -88.23 -31.71 -19.74
CA ASP A 260 -87.30 -32.81 -20.04
C ASP A 260 -86.38 -33.19 -18.86
N TYR A 261 -86.51 -32.57 -17.69
CA TYR A 261 -85.66 -32.88 -16.52
C TYR A 261 -85.68 -34.37 -16.17
N HIS A 262 -86.87 -34.97 -16.15
CA HIS A 262 -87.08 -36.39 -15.85
C HIS A 262 -86.32 -37.35 -16.78
N LYS A 263 -86.00 -36.94 -18.01
CA LYS A 263 -85.25 -37.77 -18.97
C LYS A 263 -83.76 -37.84 -18.63
N THR A 264 -83.26 -36.83 -17.91
CA THR A 264 -81.86 -36.73 -17.48
C THR A 264 -81.63 -37.32 -16.08
N ALA A 265 -82.66 -37.95 -15.50
CA ALA A 265 -82.61 -38.55 -14.19
C ALA A 265 -81.58 -39.69 -14.10
N PHE A 266 -80.91 -39.78 -12.95
CA PHE A 266 -79.96 -40.84 -12.65
C PHE A 266 -80.01 -41.23 -11.19
N GLN A 267 -79.62 -42.47 -10.95
CA GLN A 267 -79.58 -43.02 -9.62
C GLN A 267 -78.14 -43.22 -9.18
N ASN A 268 -77.81 -42.69 -8.00
CA ASN A 268 -76.61 -43.05 -7.26
C ASN A 268 -77.01 -43.88 -6.02
N ARG A 269 -76.03 -44.30 -5.21
CA ARG A 269 -76.29 -45.12 -4.01
C ARG A 269 -77.13 -44.40 -2.94
N TYR A 270 -77.25 -43.09 -3.02
CA TYR A 270 -77.84 -42.22 -2.00
C TYR A 270 -79.15 -41.57 -2.45
N GLY A 271 -79.62 -41.83 -3.67
CA GLY A 271 -80.87 -41.28 -4.18
C GLY A 271 -80.89 -41.09 -5.70
N SER A 272 -82.03 -40.64 -6.19
CA SER A 272 -82.23 -40.23 -7.57
C SER A 272 -82.07 -38.71 -7.71
N TYR A 273 -81.37 -38.29 -8.75
CA TYR A 273 -81.09 -36.88 -9.03
C TYR A 273 -81.37 -36.60 -10.50
N GLU A 274 -81.75 -35.38 -10.82
CA GLU A 274 -81.98 -34.87 -12.18
C GLU A 274 -81.01 -33.73 -12.46
N TYR A 275 -80.62 -33.60 -13.74
CA TYR A 275 -79.78 -32.52 -14.18
C TYR A 275 -80.60 -31.30 -14.59
N LEU A 276 -80.25 -30.14 -14.05
CA LEU A 276 -80.84 -28.87 -14.45
C LEU A 276 -80.14 -28.28 -15.70
N VAL A 277 -78.91 -28.72 -15.95
CA VAL A 277 -78.05 -28.30 -17.05
C VAL A 277 -77.64 -29.50 -17.89
N MET A 278 -77.41 -29.31 -19.18
CA MET A 278 -77.20 -30.40 -20.12
C MET A 278 -75.97 -31.24 -19.74
N PRO A 279 -76.13 -32.52 -19.34
CA PRO A 279 -75.01 -33.35 -18.96
C PRO A 279 -74.25 -33.88 -20.18
N PHE A 280 -73.00 -34.25 -19.94
CA PHE A 280 -72.20 -34.98 -20.92
C PHE A 280 -72.82 -36.35 -21.23
N GLY A 281 -72.82 -36.73 -22.51
CA GLY A 281 -73.25 -38.05 -22.98
C GLY A 281 -74.66 -38.13 -23.56
N LEU A 282 -75.44 -37.03 -23.57
CA LEU A 282 -76.72 -37.00 -24.30
C LEU A 282 -76.49 -37.00 -25.81
N ARG A 283 -77.20 -37.86 -26.54
CA ARG A 283 -77.05 -38.02 -28.01
C ARG A 283 -77.31 -36.72 -28.78
N ASN A 284 -78.26 -35.90 -28.32
CA ASN A 284 -78.67 -34.66 -28.98
C ASN A 284 -77.94 -33.41 -28.43
N ALA A 285 -77.05 -33.57 -27.45
CA ALA A 285 -76.36 -32.44 -26.82
C ALA A 285 -75.57 -31.57 -27.82
N PRO A 286 -74.76 -32.12 -28.74
CA PRO A 286 -74.03 -31.31 -29.71
C PRO A 286 -74.94 -30.49 -30.63
N SER A 287 -76.09 -31.06 -31.03
CA SER A 287 -77.06 -30.40 -31.91
C SER A 287 -77.75 -29.23 -31.21
N THR A 288 -78.24 -29.43 -29.99
CA THR A 288 -78.88 -28.36 -29.20
C THR A 288 -77.89 -27.26 -28.83
N PHE A 289 -76.64 -27.64 -28.52
CA PHE A 289 -75.56 -26.69 -28.28
C PHE A 289 -75.28 -25.83 -29.51
N GLN A 290 -75.09 -26.46 -30.67
CA GLN A 290 -74.85 -25.75 -31.92
C GLN A 290 -75.99 -24.81 -32.29
N MET A 291 -77.26 -25.22 -32.11
CA MET A 291 -78.42 -24.34 -32.36
C MET A 291 -78.41 -23.11 -31.45
N THR A 292 -78.10 -23.29 -30.16
CA THR A 292 -78.09 -22.21 -29.18
C THR A 292 -76.98 -21.19 -29.50
N VAL A 293 -75.76 -21.69 -29.75
CA VAL A 293 -74.60 -20.83 -30.05
C VAL A 293 -74.78 -20.15 -31.42
N ASN A 294 -75.30 -20.84 -32.44
CA ASN A 294 -75.62 -20.23 -33.73
C ASN A 294 -76.70 -19.15 -33.62
N GLY A 295 -77.66 -19.29 -32.69
CA GLY A 295 -78.66 -18.27 -32.40
C GLY A 295 -78.06 -17.01 -31.79
N ILE A 296 -77.16 -17.16 -30.83
CA ILE A 296 -76.47 -16.04 -30.16
C ILE A 296 -75.58 -15.27 -31.13
N PHE A 297 -74.79 -15.99 -31.94
CA PHE A 297 -73.83 -15.39 -32.86
C PHE A 297 -74.38 -15.13 -34.26
N ARG A 298 -75.70 -15.21 -34.46
CA ARG A 298 -76.35 -15.10 -35.78
C ARG A 298 -75.92 -13.88 -36.58
N GLU A 299 -75.67 -12.75 -35.93
CA GLU A 299 -75.27 -11.51 -36.59
C GLU A 299 -73.78 -11.44 -36.96
N LEU A 300 -72.96 -12.30 -36.34
CA LEU A 300 -71.50 -12.34 -36.44
C LEU A 300 -70.99 -13.55 -37.24
N LEU A 301 -71.85 -14.56 -37.44
CA LEU A 301 -71.66 -15.67 -38.36
C LEU A 301 -71.31 -15.16 -39.77
N ASP A 302 -70.33 -15.79 -40.42
CA ASP A 302 -69.78 -15.44 -41.74
C ASP A 302 -69.10 -14.06 -41.87
N LYS A 303 -69.01 -13.28 -40.77
CA LYS A 303 -68.30 -11.99 -40.74
C LYS A 303 -66.92 -12.09 -40.10
N CYS A 304 -66.86 -12.60 -38.87
CA CYS A 304 -65.62 -12.65 -38.06
C CYS A 304 -65.52 -13.88 -37.14
N VAL A 305 -66.55 -14.71 -37.07
CA VAL A 305 -66.63 -15.87 -36.17
C VAL A 305 -67.00 -17.13 -36.95
N ILE A 306 -66.27 -18.21 -36.72
CA ILE A 306 -66.59 -19.57 -37.16
C ILE A 306 -66.81 -20.42 -35.90
N ILE A 307 -67.90 -21.16 -35.87
CA ILE A 307 -68.27 -22.01 -34.72
C ILE A 307 -68.07 -23.47 -35.12
N TYR A 308 -67.22 -24.18 -34.37
CA TYR A 308 -67.10 -25.63 -34.41
C TYR A 308 -67.70 -26.22 -33.12
N PRO A 309 -68.05 -27.52 -33.11
CA PRO A 309 -68.39 -28.19 -31.86
C PRO A 309 -67.26 -28.00 -30.84
N ASP A 310 -67.61 -27.49 -29.66
CA ASP A 310 -66.72 -27.20 -28.52
C ASP A 310 -65.71 -26.04 -28.68
N ASP A 311 -65.61 -25.41 -29.85
CA ASP A 311 -64.63 -24.33 -30.13
C ASP A 311 -65.24 -23.15 -30.91
N ILE A 312 -65.01 -21.92 -30.42
CA ILE A 312 -65.31 -20.70 -31.18
C ILE A 312 -64.01 -20.12 -31.73
N LEU A 313 -63.93 -19.99 -33.05
CA LEU A 313 -62.82 -19.37 -33.75
C LEU A 313 -63.19 -17.94 -34.15
N ILE A 314 -62.47 -16.97 -33.62
CA ILE A 314 -62.61 -15.56 -33.97
C ILE A 314 -61.40 -15.15 -34.80
N TYR A 315 -61.63 -14.52 -35.94
CA TYR A 315 -60.57 -14.03 -36.82
C TYR A 315 -60.75 -12.54 -37.11
N SER A 316 -59.63 -11.81 -37.08
CA SER A 316 -59.58 -10.38 -37.40
C SER A 316 -58.40 -10.07 -38.33
N ARG A 317 -58.53 -8.97 -39.08
CA ARG A 317 -57.43 -8.43 -39.91
C ARG A 317 -56.47 -7.54 -39.12
N SER A 318 -56.89 -6.98 -37.98
CA SER A 318 -56.10 -6.08 -37.12
C SER A 318 -56.12 -6.55 -35.65
N ARG A 319 -55.10 -6.15 -34.87
CA ARG A 319 -54.90 -6.53 -33.45
C ARG A 319 -55.46 -5.47 -32.45
N GLU A 320 -56.44 -4.69 -32.88
CA GLU A 320 -57.09 -3.66 -32.02
C GLU A 320 -58.32 -4.21 -31.30
#